data_AF-A0A7C5F998-F1
#
_entry.id   AF-A0A7C5F998-F1
#
_cell.length_a   1.000
_cell.length_b   1.000
_cell.length_c   1.000
_cell.angle_alpha   90.00
_cell.angle_beta   90.00
_cell.angle_gamma   90.00
#
_symmetry.space_group_name_H-M   'P 1'
#
loop_
_entity.id
_entity.type
_entity.pdbx_description
1 polymer ?
#
loop_
_entity_poly.entity_id
_entity_poly.type
_entity_poly.pdbx_seq_one_letter_code
_entity_poly.pdbx_strand_id
1 'polypeptide(L)'
;MKRFGLKVVVILAIPLAFPAFGQGLSQFTLDDFLVNDDTGSAEQEYCDVAMNSAGNIVITWNDWRNGYGPDIYAQRYSSSGTAIGPNFKVNDDTGSAYQYNPAVAMDGSGNYVITWSDWRYGSYPIYADIYVQRFDSSGAAIGPNFKVNDDTDTGAISHSFPAVVMDVAGNFIICWEDNRSYLDIYAQRYSSSGAAIGSNFKVNDNNLALCLNPTIAIDGTGKFVVSWIDYRNGNPDIYAQRFNSSGTAIGSNFKVCDDTGNAWPMHPSVAMDNVGKFVITWEDYRNSYYPYDNSDIYAQRYSSSGLALGSNFRVNSDTGKAFQYYPAIAMDKAGRFVIAWEDWRYAAGPNYYRWTYAQKYNSSGGLIDTNYWVHNPLYASLNEDPAVAPNDSTICLVWKDSRGGYAKGWDIYAKIVDWTWAGCNFVPGDVNGVGGITLTDIIHLINFYFDKDKPPCLGSDLGNCWEPFPLCRGDIDGIGGTTLTDIIYLVNYYFDKSRPATSCNGADPGNCWTPVASDGCCLPVP
;
A
#
# COMPACT_ATOMS: atom_id res chain seq x y z
N MET A 1 -49.57 36.45 -36.33
CA MET A 1 -50.20 35.40 -35.52
C MET A 1 -50.08 34.06 -36.26
N LYS A 2 -49.16 33.18 -35.86
CA LYS A 2 -49.17 31.73 -36.08
C LYS A 2 -48.23 31.11 -35.04
N ARG A 3 -48.81 30.36 -34.11
CA ARG A 3 -48.13 29.64 -33.02
C ARG A 3 -47.49 28.37 -33.58
N PHE A 4 -46.25 28.06 -33.19
CA PHE A 4 -45.70 26.71 -33.29
C PHE A 4 -45.50 26.18 -31.87
N GLY A 5 -46.20 25.09 -31.56
CA GLY A 5 -46.26 24.49 -30.23
C GLY A 5 -45.10 23.54 -29.98
N LEU A 6 -44.52 23.64 -28.79
CA LEU A 6 -43.57 22.69 -28.24
C LEU A 6 -44.34 21.41 -27.85
N LYS A 7 -44.06 20.27 -28.50
CA LYS A 7 -44.57 18.96 -28.07
C LYS A 7 -43.57 18.37 -27.07
N VAL A 8 -43.93 18.37 -25.79
CA VAL A 8 -43.27 17.55 -24.77
C VAL A 8 -43.79 16.12 -24.90
N VAL A 9 -42.90 15.18 -25.21
CA VAL A 9 -43.21 13.74 -25.17
C VAL A 9 -42.92 13.26 -23.75
N VAL A 10 -43.98 13.01 -22.97
CA VAL A 10 -43.88 12.29 -21.70
C VAL A 10 -43.83 10.80 -22.02
N ILE A 11 -42.66 10.18 -21.87
CA ILE A 11 -42.52 8.73 -21.97
C ILE A 11 -42.95 8.13 -20.62
N LEU A 12 -44.12 7.49 -20.61
CA LEU A 12 -44.57 6.65 -19.51
C LEU A 12 -43.66 5.41 -19.43
N ALA A 13 -42.97 5.24 -18.30
CA ALA A 13 -42.17 4.06 -18.02
C ALA A 13 -43.10 2.83 -17.89
N ILE A 14 -42.92 1.86 -18.78
CA ILE A 14 -43.46 0.49 -18.62
C ILE A 14 -42.33 -0.35 -18.00
N PRO A 15 -42.51 -1.03 -16.87
CA PRO A 15 -41.48 -1.89 -16.31
C PRO A 15 -41.39 -3.16 -17.16
N LEU A 16 -40.40 -3.22 -18.04
CA LEU A 16 -39.98 -4.47 -18.67
C LEU A 16 -38.91 -5.10 -17.76
N ALA A 17 -39.26 -6.21 -17.13
CA ALA A 17 -38.31 -7.05 -16.41
C ALA A 17 -37.32 -7.64 -17.43
N PHE A 18 -36.05 -7.27 -17.33
CA PHE A 18 -34.97 -7.92 -18.06
C PHE A 18 -34.51 -9.17 -17.31
N PRO A 19 -34.26 -10.29 -18.01
CA PRO A 19 -33.67 -11.47 -17.40
C PRO A 19 -32.22 -11.16 -17.01
N ALA A 20 -31.86 -11.47 -15.76
CA ALA A 20 -30.49 -11.40 -15.27
C ALA A 20 -29.62 -12.39 -16.05
N PHE A 21 -28.81 -11.88 -16.98
CA PHE A 21 -27.63 -12.59 -17.46
C PHE A 21 -26.45 -12.18 -16.59
N GLY A 22 -26.12 -13.04 -15.63
CA GLY A 22 -24.81 -13.02 -15.01
C GLY A 22 -23.77 -13.57 -15.99
N GLN A 23 -22.62 -12.91 -16.05
CA GLN A 23 -21.26 -13.46 -16.14
C GLN A 23 -20.33 -12.36 -15.61
N GLY A 24 -19.42 -12.77 -14.72
CA GLY A 24 -18.71 -11.89 -13.79
C GLY A 24 -17.55 -11.12 -14.41
N LEU A 25 -17.44 -9.86 -14.00
CA LEU A 25 -16.19 -9.13 -13.92
C LEU A 25 -16.11 -8.62 -12.48
N SER A 26 -15.11 -9.08 -11.72
CA SER A 26 -14.87 -8.64 -10.35
C SER A 26 -14.31 -7.21 -10.37
N GLN A 27 -15.19 -6.21 -10.40
CA GLN A 27 -14.78 -4.81 -10.40
C GLN A 27 -14.56 -4.30 -8.96
N PHE A 28 -13.59 -4.88 -8.24
CA PHE A 28 -13.13 -4.37 -6.94
C PHE A 28 -11.81 -3.62 -7.12
N THR A 29 -11.80 -2.66 -8.03
CA THR A 29 -10.76 -1.63 -8.11
C THR A 29 -11.35 -0.35 -7.53
N LEU A 30 -10.90 0.01 -6.34
CA LEU A 30 -11.17 1.31 -5.73
C LEU A 30 -10.05 2.27 -6.14
N ASP A 31 -10.41 3.52 -6.43
CA ASP A 31 -9.40 4.55 -6.61
C ASP A 31 -8.70 4.84 -5.27
N ASP A 32 -7.63 5.63 -5.32
CA ASP A 32 -6.93 6.01 -4.10
C ASP A 32 -7.80 6.87 -3.16
N PHE A 33 -7.66 6.67 -1.86
CA PHE A 33 -8.46 7.37 -0.84
C PHE A 33 -7.60 7.75 0.36
N LEU A 34 -7.96 8.89 0.98
CA LEU A 34 -7.33 9.38 2.20
C LEU A 34 -7.66 8.46 3.39
N VAL A 35 -6.64 8.09 4.16
CA VAL A 35 -6.76 7.18 5.31
C VAL A 35 -6.93 7.93 6.62
N ASN A 36 -6.09 8.96 6.85
CA ASN A 36 -6.14 9.76 8.05
C ASN A 36 -7.30 10.78 7.99
N ASP A 37 -7.87 11.08 9.16
CA ASP A 37 -8.92 12.10 9.34
C ASP A 37 -8.38 13.42 9.89
N ASP A 38 -7.05 13.61 9.89
CA ASP A 38 -6.45 14.88 10.29
C ASP A 38 -6.81 15.97 9.28
N THR A 39 -7.59 16.94 9.74
CA THR A 39 -7.93 18.12 8.93
C THR A 39 -6.84 19.19 8.94
N GLY A 40 -5.84 19.04 9.81
CA GLY A 40 -4.76 19.97 10.05
C GLY A 40 -3.65 19.91 8.99
N SER A 41 -2.43 20.17 9.47
CA SER A 41 -1.18 20.11 8.71
C SER A 41 -0.19 19.17 9.37
N ALA A 42 -0.68 18.20 10.15
CA ALA A 42 0.17 17.33 10.92
C ALA A 42 0.71 16.22 10.03
N GLU A 43 2.01 15.98 10.12
CA GLU A 43 2.66 14.93 9.34
C GLU A 43 2.09 13.55 9.70
N GLN A 44 1.90 12.73 8.69
CA GLN A 44 1.49 11.34 8.80
C GLN A 44 2.51 10.49 8.06
N GLU A 45 3.14 9.53 8.75
CA GLU A 45 4.34 8.87 8.22
C GLU A 45 4.41 7.38 8.61
N TYR A 46 5.28 6.62 7.93
CA TYR A 46 5.59 5.21 8.23
C TYR A 46 4.35 4.33 8.38
N CYS A 47 3.56 4.24 7.30
CA CYS A 47 2.36 3.41 7.30
C CYS A 47 2.67 1.93 7.11
N ASP A 48 1.87 1.08 7.74
CA ASP A 48 1.86 -0.37 7.49
C ASP A 48 0.41 -0.88 7.37
N VAL A 49 0.22 -2.01 6.68
CA VAL A 49 -1.10 -2.55 6.33
C VAL A 49 -1.17 -4.06 6.50
N ALA A 50 -2.27 -4.54 7.07
CA ALA A 50 -2.60 -5.97 7.13
C ALA A 50 -4.01 -6.22 6.58
N MET A 51 -4.18 -7.35 5.89
CA MET A 51 -5.45 -7.78 5.30
C MET A 51 -5.73 -9.25 5.63
N ASN A 52 -6.95 -9.58 6.05
CA ASN A 52 -7.36 -10.98 6.22
C ASN A 52 -7.90 -11.60 4.93
N SER A 53 -8.18 -12.91 4.96
CA SER A 53 -8.73 -13.64 3.81
C SER A 53 -10.15 -13.21 3.39
N ALA A 54 -10.88 -12.49 4.26
CA ALA A 54 -12.17 -11.92 3.90
C ALA A 54 -12.04 -10.53 3.22
N GLY A 55 -10.84 -9.94 3.23
CA GLY A 55 -10.57 -8.61 2.68
C GLY A 55 -10.72 -7.46 3.69
N ASN A 56 -10.96 -7.73 4.97
CA ASN A 56 -10.91 -6.67 5.98
C ASN A 56 -9.47 -6.22 6.17
N ILE A 57 -9.28 -4.91 6.31
CA ILE A 57 -7.98 -4.24 6.32
C ILE A 57 -7.82 -3.45 7.62
N VAL A 58 -6.61 -3.43 8.16
CA VAL A 58 -6.16 -2.44 9.16
C VAL A 58 -4.94 -1.74 8.57
N ILE A 59 -4.95 -0.40 8.63
CA ILE A 59 -3.80 0.45 8.30
C ILE A 59 -3.39 1.17 9.57
N THR A 60 -2.09 1.26 9.84
CA THR A 60 -1.50 1.98 10.99
C THR A 60 -0.41 2.93 10.53
N TRP A 61 -0.16 4.03 11.25
CA TRP A 61 0.83 5.06 10.90
C TRP A 61 1.25 5.88 12.12
N ASN A 62 2.35 6.64 11.99
CA ASN A 62 2.77 7.68 12.92
C ASN A 62 1.98 8.96 12.66
N ASP A 63 1.43 9.56 13.72
CA ASP A 63 0.54 10.70 13.60
C ASP A 63 0.98 11.86 14.49
N TRP A 64 1.36 12.97 13.84
CA TRP A 64 1.87 14.15 14.53
C TRP A 64 0.79 15.15 14.99
N ARG A 65 -0.50 14.80 14.93
CA ARG A 65 -1.62 15.73 15.21
C ARG A 65 -1.60 16.37 16.59
N ASN A 66 -0.88 15.79 17.54
CA ASN A 66 -0.76 16.26 18.92
C ASN A 66 0.50 17.12 19.19
N GLY A 67 1.37 17.35 18.19
CA GLY A 67 2.39 18.41 18.17
C GLY A 67 3.63 18.27 19.07
N TYR A 68 3.64 17.37 20.07
CA TYR A 68 4.77 17.18 20.99
C TYR A 68 5.56 15.87 20.80
N GLY A 69 5.07 15.00 19.91
CA GLY A 69 5.59 13.69 19.53
C GLY A 69 4.52 12.95 18.72
N PRO A 70 4.88 12.06 17.78
CA PRO A 70 3.90 11.31 17.01
C PRO A 70 3.33 10.19 17.85
N ASP A 71 2.01 10.04 17.82
CA ASP A 71 1.30 8.89 18.36
C ASP A 71 1.09 7.82 17.28
N ILE A 72 0.76 6.59 17.67
CA ILE A 72 0.38 5.57 16.70
C ILE A 72 -1.13 5.62 16.49
N TYR A 73 -1.55 5.80 15.24
CA TYR A 73 -2.96 5.74 14.85
C TYR A 73 -3.23 4.55 13.95
N ALA A 74 -4.50 4.17 13.87
CA ALA A 74 -4.97 3.15 12.96
C ALA A 74 -6.39 3.42 12.45
N GLN A 75 -6.71 2.82 11.30
CA GLN A 75 -8.03 2.82 10.67
C GLN A 75 -8.35 1.43 10.14
N ARG A 76 -9.61 1.04 10.29
CA ARG A 76 -10.13 -0.24 9.79
C ARG A 76 -10.97 -0.03 8.55
N TYR A 77 -10.90 -0.97 7.62
CA TYR A 77 -11.74 -1.00 6.43
C TYR A 77 -12.34 -2.39 6.24
N SER A 78 -13.56 -2.41 5.70
CA SER A 78 -14.19 -3.62 5.19
C SER A 78 -13.57 -4.03 3.86
N SER A 79 -13.94 -5.23 3.38
CA SER A 79 -13.52 -5.73 2.07
C SER A 79 -13.93 -4.88 0.88
N SER A 80 -14.91 -3.98 1.04
CA SER A 80 -15.31 -2.99 0.03
C SER A 80 -14.58 -1.66 0.18
N GLY A 81 -13.53 -1.58 0.99
CA GLY A 81 -12.80 -0.34 1.25
C GLY A 81 -13.60 0.72 2.01
N THR A 82 -14.72 0.34 2.64
CA THR A 82 -15.50 1.26 3.49
C THR A 82 -14.89 1.28 4.89
N ALA A 83 -14.59 2.47 5.39
CA ALA A 83 -14.08 2.69 6.75
C ALA A 83 -15.04 2.12 7.82
N ILE A 84 -14.49 1.40 8.80
CA ILE A 84 -15.21 0.83 9.94
C ILE A 84 -14.84 1.64 11.20
N GLY A 85 -15.70 2.59 11.55
CA GLY A 85 -15.44 3.52 12.65
C GLY A 85 -14.43 4.62 12.30
N PRO A 86 -14.16 5.56 13.23
CA PRO A 86 -13.18 6.62 13.04
C PRO A 86 -11.74 6.12 13.18
N ASN A 87 -10.77 6.98 12.85
CA ASN A 87 -9.39 6.74 13.23
C ASN A 87 -9.29 6.66 14.75
N PHE A 88 -8.36 5.85 15.26
CA PHE A 88 -8.16 5.72 16.70
C PHE A 88 -6.67 5.64 17.06
N LYS A 89 -6.33 6.27 18.19
CA LYS A 89 -5.01 6.16 18.82
C LYS A 89 -4.81 4.77 19.40
N VAL A 90 -3.66 4.15 19.13
CA VAL A 90 -3.31 2.77 19.51
C VAL A 90 -2.58 2.73 20.86
N ASN A 91 -1.63 3.62 21.07
CA ASN A 91 -0.89 3.74 22.32
C ASN A 91 -1.75 4.41 23.43
N ASP A 92 -1.50 4.03 24.67
CA ASP A 92 -2.28 4.45 25.85
C ASP A 92 -1.48 5.32 26.84
N ASP A 93 -0.26 5.73 26.47
CA ASP A 93 0.54 6.56 27.35
C ASP A 93 -0.09 7.94 27.52
N THR A 94 0.12 8.49 28.72
CA THR A 94 -0.49 9.75 29.14
C THR A 94 0.41 10.96 28.87
N GLY A 95 1.52 10.78 28.15
CA GLY A 95 2.59 11.75 28.02
C GLY A 95 2.73 12.34 26.63
N SER A 96 3.80 13.10 26.44
CA SER A 96 4.30 13.53 25.14
C SER A 96 5.49 12.68 24.70
N ALA A 97 5.47 11.41 25.07
CA ALA A 97 6.48 10.48 24.61
C ALA A 97 6.36 10.33 23.10
N TYR A 98 7.41 9.84 22.47
CA TYR A 98 7.43 9.58 21.04
C TYR A 98 7.08 8.12 20.78
N GLN A 99 6.26 7.87 19.76
CA GLN A 99 5.85 6.55 19.33
C GLN A 99 6.06 6.44 17.83
N TYR A 100 6.89 5.49 17.41
CA TYR A 100 7.39 5.42 16.04
C TYR A 100 7.35 4.01 15.46
N ASN A 101 7.34 3.94 14.13
CA ASN A 101 7.56 2.74 13.33
C ASN A 101 6.55 1.64 13.67
N PRO A 102 5.24 1.88 13.48
CA PRO A 102 4.24 0.88 13.75
C PRO A 102 4.30 -0.23 12.70
N ALA A 103 4.07 -1.46 13.14
CA ALA A 103 3.85 -2.59 12.26
C ALA A 103 2.58 -3.34 12.69
N VAL A 104 1.83 -3.88 11.73
CA VAL A 104 0.54 -4.54 11.96
C VAL A 104 0.48 -5.94 11.35
N ALA A 105 -0.11 -6.88 12.07
CA ALA A 105 -0.43 -8.22 11.56
C ALA A 105 -1.84 -8.63 11.95
N MET A 106 -2.51 -9.42 11.09
CA MET A 106 -3.90 -9.83 11.24
C MET A 106 -4.08 -11.33 10.97
N ASP A 107 -4.87 -12.02 11.80
CA ASP A 107 -5.24 -13.41 11.57
C ASP A 107 -6.39 -13.57 10.56
N GLY A 108 -6.71 -14.83 10.23
CA GLY A 108 -7.81 -15.15 9.31
C GLY A 108 -9.20 -14.79 9.83
N SER A 109 -9.38 -14.58 11.14
CA SER A 109 -10.63 -14.14 11.77
C SER A 109 -10.75 -12.62 11.86
N GLY A 110 -9.67 -11.88 11.54
CA GLY A 110 -9.63 -10.43 11.62
C GLY A 110 -9.18 -9.87 12.97
N ASN A 111 -8.73 -10.70 13.92
CA ASN A 111 -8.02 -10.19 15.09
C ASN A 111 -6.64 -9.71 14.64
N TYR A 112 -6.11 -8.67 15.29
CA TYR A 112 -4.86 -8.06 14.86
C TYR A 112 -4.02 -7.57 16.03
N VAL A 113 -2.73 -7.39 15.77
CA VAL A 113 -1.77 -6.74 16.67
C VAL A 113 -1.10 -5.59 15.98
N ILE A 114 -0.82 -4.54 16.74
CA ILE A 114 0.00 -3.41 16.30
C ILE A 114 1.16 -3.29 17.28
N THR A 115 2.39 -3.25 16.78
CA THR A 115 3.62 -3.06 17.57
C THR A 115 4.32 -1.78 17.15
N TRP A 116 5.04 -1.12 18.06
CA TRP A 116 5.75 0.14 17.79
C TRP A 116 6.94 0.33 18.73
N SER A 117 7.82 1.28 18.37
CA SER A 117 8.90 1.77 19.24
C SER A 117 8.35 2.86 20.15
N ASP A 118 8.53 2.73 21.46
CA ASP A 118 7.85 3.54 22.48
C ASP A 118 8.87 4.20 23.43
N TRP A 119 8.82 5.52 23.51
CA TRP A 119 9.77 6.32 24.28
C TRP A 119 9.22 6.73 25.66
N ARG A 120 8.12 6.11 26.14
CA ARG A 120 7.37 6.54 27.35
C ARG A 120 8.14 6.48 28.67
N TYR A 121 9.19 5.66 28.75
CA TYR A 121 10.00 5.48 29.97
C TYR A 121 11.46 5.95 29.83
N GLY A 122 11.83 6.51 28.68
CA GLY A 122 13.16 7.05 28.45
C GLY A 122 13.37 8.40 29.16
N SER A 123 14.02 8.39 30.32
CA SER A 123 14.62 9.61 30.88
C SER A 123 16.08 9.72 30.40
N TYR A 124 16.52 10.94 30.10
CA TYR A 124 17.78 11.20 29.38
C TYR A 124 18.99 10.36 29.87
N PRO A 125 19.74 9.72 28.96
CA PRO A 125 19.51 9.72 27.51
C PRO A 125 18.27 8.89 27.14
N ILE A 126 17.52 9.31 26.12
CA ILE A 126 16.20 8.75 25.85
C ILE A 126 16.35 7.41 25.14
N TYR A 127 15.62 6.39 25.60
CA TYR A 127 15.65 5.05 25.05
C TYR A 127 14.25 4.55 24.75
N ALA A 128 14.11 3.89 23.61
CA ALA A 128 12.86 3.30 23.16
C ALA A 128 12.78 1.83 23.56
N ASP A 129 11.59 1.41 23.98
CA ASP A 129 11.20 0.01 24.17
C ASP A 129 10.29 -0.43 23.02
N ILE A 130 10.07 -1.73 22.86
CA ILE A 130 9.07 -2.23 21.92
C ILE A 130 7.77 -2.50 22.66
N TYR A 131 6.66 -1.94 22.17
CA TYR A 131 5.33 -2.16 22.72
C TYR A 131 4.42 -2.85 21.71
N VAL A 132 3.37 -3.49 22.20
CA VAL A 132 2.32 -4.09 21.37
C VAL A 132 0.94 -3.93 22.00
N GLN A 133 -0.06 -3.67 21.16
CA GLN A 133 -1.48 -3.72 21.50
C GLN A 133 -2.17 -4.80 20.68
N ARG A 134 -3.04 -5.57 21.34
CA ARG A 134 -3.88 -6.59 20.72
C ARG A 134 -5.30 -6.08 20.53
N PHE A 135 -5.94 -6.48 19.44
CA PHE A 135 -7.31 -6.12 19.11
C PHE A 135 -8.08 -7.35 18.62
N ASP A 136 -9.36 -7.40 18.97
CA ASP A 136 -10.27 -8.39 18.39
C ASP A 136 -10.77 -7.95 17.00
N SER A 137 -11.47 -8.85 16.32
CA SER A 137 -12.05 -8.59 14.99
C SER A 137 -13.11 -7.48 14.96
N SER A 138 -13.60 -7.02 16.11
CA SER A 138 -14.50 -5.86 16.23
C SER A 138 -13.75 -4.54 16.38
N GLY A 139 -12.43 -4.59 16.56
CA GLY A 139 -11.56 -3.44 16.80
C GLY A 139 -11.43 -3.07 18.28
N ALA A 140 -11.94 -3.90 19.20
CA ALA A 140 -11.79 -3.65 20.63
C ALA A 140 -10.43 -4.12 21.12
N ALA A 141 -9.75 -3.30 21.92
CA ALA A 141 -8.48 -3.63 22.54
C ALA A 141 -8.64 -4.83 23.52
N ILE A 142 -7.78 -5.82 23.39
CA ILE A 142 -7.73 -7.00 24.28
C ILE A 142 -6.67 -6.75 25.35
N GLY A 143 -7.11 -6.14 26.47
CA GLY A 143 -6.23 -5.73 27.56
C GLY A 143 -5.40 -4.48 27.22
N PRO A 144 -4.54 -4.01 28.14
CA PRO A 144 -3.63 -2.89 27.90
C PRO A 144 -2.50 -3.30 26.95
N ASN A 145 -1.84 -2.30 26.35
CA ASN A 145 -0.58 -2.56 25.65
C ASN A 145 0.52 -2.93 26.65
N PHE A 146 1.54 -3.62 26.17
CA PHE A 146 2.61 -4.12 27.04
C PHE A 146 3.96 -4.13 26.32
N LYS A 147 5.03 -4.06 27.12
CA LYS A 147 6.43 -4.12 26.67
C LYS A 147 6.81 -5.52 26.18
N VAL A 148 7.53 -5.58 25.06
CA VAL A 148 7.95 -6.81 24.38
C VAL A 148 9.36 -7.25 24.79
N ASN A 149 10.29 -6.30 24.86
CA ASN A 149 11.65 -6.56 25.28
C ASN A 149 11.69 -6.92 26.78
N ASP A 150 12.38 -8.02 27.13
CA ASP A 150 12.45 -8.62 28.47
C ASP A 150 13.75 -8.32 29.26
N ASP A 151 14.58 -7.40 28.76
CA ASP A 151 15.78 -6.99 29.46
C ASP A 151 15.50 -6.05 30.62
N THR A 152 16.48 -5.97 31.49
CA THR A 152 16.49 -5.00 32.57
C THR A 152 16.74 -3.61 32.00
N ASP A 153 15.84 -2.67 32.27
CA ASP A 153 15.91 -1.23 31.91
C ASP A 153 17.08 -0.47 32.57
N THR A 154 18.14 -1.18 32.94
CA THR A 154 19.35 -0.66 33.58
C THR A 154 20.41 -0.40 32.51
N GLY A 155 20.34 0.76 31.87
CA GLY A 155 21.40 1.19 30.96
C GLY A 155 20.89 1.95 29.76
N ALA A 156 21.84 2.27 28.88
CA ALA A 156 21.63 3.07 27.69
C ALA A 156 21.11 2.28 26.48
N ILE A 157 20.08 1.46 26.70
CA ILE A 157 19.67 0.41 25.77
C ILE A 157 18.41 0.85 25.04
N SER A 158 18.49 1.02 23.73
CA SER A 158 17.35 1.39 22.88
C SER A 158 16.97 0.24 21.95
N HIS A 159 15.68 0.18 21.64
CA HIS A 159 15.06 -0.78 20.74
C HIS A 159 14.26 -0.07 19.66
N SER A 160 14.36 -0.52 18.41
CA SER A 160 13.76 0.19 17.27
C SER A 160 13.31 -0.75 16.15
N PHE A 161 12.53 -0.20 15.21
CA PHE A 161 12.08 -0.85 13.97
C PHE A 161 11.47 -2.25 14.21
N PRO A 162 10.40 -2.35 15.00
CA PRO A 162 9.73 -3.63 15.20
C PRO A 162 9.00 -4.05 13.92
N ALA A 163 9.01 -5.35 13.65
CA ALA A 163 8.17 -5.98 12.63
C ALA A 163 7.38 -7.12 13.28
N VAL A 164 6.15 -7.37 12.80
CA VAL A 164 5.26 -8.36 13.39
C VAL A 164 4.58 -9.23 12.33
N VAL A 165 4.38 -10.50 12.65
CA VAL A 165 3.58 -11.45 11.87
C VAL A 165 2.63 -12.21 12.78
N MET A 166 1.52 -12.66 12.22
CA MET A 166 0.51 -13.45 12.91
C MET A 166 0.13 -14.68 12.10
N ASP A 167 0.05 -15.85 12.74
CA ASP A 167 -0.44 -17.07 12.12
C ASP A 167 -1.98 -17.13 12.12
N VAL A 168 -2.52 -18.13 11.41
CA VAL A 168 -3.98 -18.32 11.29
C VAL A 168 -4.67 -18.65 12.61
N ALA A 169 -3.93 -19.06 13.66
CA ALA A 169 -4.45 -19.34 14.99
C ALA A 169 -4.35 -18.13 15.94
N GLY A 170 -3.81 -17.00 15.45
CA GLY A 170 -3.62 -15.77 16.20
C GLY A 170 -2.32 -15.72 17.02
N ASN A 171 -1.44 -16.72 16.92
CA ASN A 171 -0.11 -16.60 17.53
C ASN A 171 0.70 -15.61 16.72
N PHE A 172 1.53 -14.81 17.38
CA PHE A 172 2.29 -13.75 16.70
C PHE A 172 3.75 -13.74 17.13
N ILE A 173 4.58 -13.19 16.27
CA ILE A 173 6.02 -13.07 16.48
C ILE A 173 6.40 -11.63 16.17
N ILE A 174 7.14 -11.01 17.07
CA ILE A 174 7.70 -9.67 16.90
C ILE A 174 9.21 -9.81 16.83
N CYS A 175 9.85 -9.16 15.86
CA CYS A 175 11.30 -8.95 15.83
C CYS A 175 11.63 -7.47 15.83
N TRP A 176 12.81 -7.09 16.32
CA TRP A 176 13.24 -5.70 16.46
C TRP A 176 14.76 -5.56 16.46
N GLU A 177 15.24 -4.34 16.27
CA GLU A 177 16.63 -3.96 16.52
C GLU A 177 16.85 -3.75 18.02
N ASP A 178 17.89 -4.39 18.55
CA ASP A 178 18.15 -4.46 19.97
C ASP A 178 19.57 -4.02 20.27
N ASN A 179 19.75 -3.00 21.13
CA ASN A 179 21.06 -2.46 21.48
C ASN A 179 21.53 -2.88 22.89
N ARG A 180 21.12 -4.04 23.41
CA ARG A 180 21.54 -4.54 24.75
C ARG A 180 23.04 -4.79 24.87
N SER A 181 23.73 -5.02 23.76
CA SER A 181 25.19 -5.29 23.75
C SER A 181 25.84 -4.70 22.51
N TYR A 182 25.35 -5.11 21.36
CA TYR A 182 25.58 -4.51 20.05
C TYR A 182 24.22 -4.41 19.38
N LEU A 183 24.12 -3.63 18.31
CA LEU A 183 22.89 -3.55 17.53
C LEU A 183 22.67 -4.86 16.78
N ASP A 184 21.81 -5.69 17.36
CA ASP A 184 21.49 -7.06 16.98
C ASP A 184 19.99 -7.18 16.64
N ILE A 185 19.58 -8.29 16.04
CA ILE A 185 18.17 -8.58 15.81
C ILE A 185 17.68 -9.55 16.88
N TYR A 186 16.62 -9.18 17.60
CA TYR A 186 15.94 -10.04 18.56
C TYR A 186 14.51 -10.33 18.13
N ALA A 187 13.93 -11.39 18.69
CA ALA A 187 12.55 -11.73 18.49
C ALA A 187 11.90 -12.34 19.75
N GLN A 188 10.57 -12.24 19.82
CA GLN A 188 9.72 -12.82 20.84
C GLN A 188 8.49 -13.45 20.21
N ARG A 189 8.15 -14.65 20.68
CA ARG A 189 6.93 -15.38 20.26
C ARG A 189 5.83 -15.20 21.30
N TYR A 190 4.60 -15.08 20.84
CA TYR A 190 3.42 -14.97 21.67
C TYR A 190 2.34 -15.94 21.20
N SER A 191 1.61 -16.49 22.17
CA SER A 191 0.38 -17.20 21.90
C SER A 191 -0.75 -16.24 21.53
N SER A 192 -1.83 -16.75 20.94
CA SER A 192 -3.01 -15.95 20.62
C SER A 192 -3.69 -15.29 21.82
N SER A 193 -3.39 -15.72 23.05
CA SER A 193 -3.84 -15.06 24.29
C SER A 193 -2.96 -13.88 24.72
N GLY A 194 -1.86 -13.61 23.99
CA GLY A 194 -0.86 -12.59 24.33
C GLY A 194 0.18 -13.05 25.35
N ALA A 195 0.18 -14.31 25.76
CA ALA A 195 1.22 -14.84 26.64
C ALA A 195 2.49 -15.15 25.85
N ALA A 196 3.64 -14.66 26.35
CA ALA A 196 4.96 -14.95 25.78
C ALA A 196 5.26 -16.45 25.80
N ILE A 197 5.82 -16.97 24.70
CA ILE A 197 6.26 -18.35 24.55
C ILE A 197 7.79 -18.37 24.56
N GLY A 198 8.37 -18.68 25.72
CA GLY A 198 9.81 -18.56 25.93
C GLY A 198 10.26 -17.12 26.15
N SER A 199 11.57 -16.91 26.26
CA SER A 199 12.22 -15.60 26.42
C SER A 199 12.55 -14.97 25.06
N ASN A 200 12.94 -13.69 25.09
CA ASN A 200 13.51 -13.06 23.91
C ASN A 200 14.72 -13.85 23.43
N PHE A 201 14.91 -13.96 22.11
CA PHE A 201 16.05 -14.67 21.54
C PHE A 201 16.68 -13.88 20.40
N LYS A 202 18.01 -13.95 20.33
CA LYS A 202 18.80 -13.34 19.26
C LYS A 202 18.62 -14.13 17.96
N VAL A 203 18.39 -13.41 16.85
CA VAL A 203 18.13 -13.96 15.52
C VAL A 203 19.42 -14.15 14.73
N ASN A 204 20.31 -13.15 14.78
CA ASN A 204 21.58 -13.16 14.08
C ASN A 204 22.65 -13.94 14.88
N ASP A 205 23.59 -14.56 14.17
CA ASP A 205 24.66 -15.39 14.75
C ASP A 205 26.00 -14.64 14.91
N ASN A 206 26.07 -13.39 14.46
CA ASN A 206 27.25 -12.55 14.59
C ASN A 206 27.21 -11.70 15.86
N ASN A 207 28.36 -11.50 16.49
CA ASN A 207 28.49 -10.75 17.74
C ASN A 207 29.27 -9.43 17.59
N LEU A 208 29.71 -9.07 16.39
CA LEU A 208 30.62 -7.94 16.17
C LEU A 208 30.15 -6.93 15.12
N ALA A 209 29.10 -7.22 14.36
CA ALA A 209 28.61 -6.31 13.33
C ALA A 209 27.20 -5.81 13.65
N LEU A 210 26.93 -4.60 13.17
CA LEU A 210 25.62 -4.00 13.22
C LEU A 210 24.66 -4.81 12.35
N CYS A 211 23.50 -5.12 12.93
CA CYS A 211 22.37 -5.74 12.26
C CYS A 211 21.15 -4.82 12.38
N LEU A 212 20.52 -4.48 11.26
CA LEU A 212 19.51 -3.41 11.16
C LEU A 212 18.30 -3.82 10.32
N ASN A 213 17.20 -3.08 10.47
CA ASN A 213 15.98 -3.15 9.67
C ASN A 213 15.46 -4.59 9.49
N PRO A 214 15.10 -5.29 10.59
CA PRO A 214 14.59 -6.64 10.49
C PRO A 214 13.19 -6.65 9.88
N THR A 215 12.93 -7.64 9.02
CA THR A 215 11.58 -7.97 8.53
C THR A 215 11.31 -9.45 8.72
N ILE A 216 10.04 -9.83 8.83
CA ILE A 216 9.64 -11.18 9.21
C ILE A 216 8.43 -11.66 8.40
N ALA A 217 8.41 -12.95 8.04
CA ALA A 217 7.27 -13.61 7.40
C ALA A 217 7.05 -15.02 7.99
N ILE A 218 5.79 -15.48 8.03
CA ILE A 218 5.38 -16.74 8.65
C ILE A 218 4.53 -17.60 7.69
N ASP A 219 4.68 -18.93 7.76
CA ASP A 219 3.85 -19.89 7.04
C ASP A 219 2.64 -20.36 7.86
N GLY A 220 1.74 -21.11 7.21
CA GLY A 220 0.54 -21.66 7.86
C GLY A 220 0.80 -22.70 8.95
N THR A 221 2.06 -23.13 9.14
CA THR A 221 2.49 -24.06 10.19
C THR A 221 3.23 -23.38 11.34
N GLY A 222 3.38 -22.04 11.25
CA GLY A 222 4.09 -21.21 12.23
C GLY A 222 5.60 -21.16 12.03
N LYS A 223 6.17 -21.76 10.96
CA LYS A 223 7.59 -21.55 10.64
C LYS A 223 7.75 -20.15 10.07
N PHE A 224 8.88 -19.52 10.35
CA PHE A 224 9.08 -18.13 9.95
C PHE A 224 10.50 -17.90 9.45
N VAL A 225 10.67 -16.80 8.72
CA VAL A 225 11.96 -16.29 8.28
C VAL A 225 12.09 -14.86 8.74
N VAL A 226 13.29 -14.48 9.19
CA VAL A 226 13.66 -13.09 9.46
C VAL A 226 14.76 -12.71 8.49
N SER A 227 14.69 -11.53 7.87
CA SER A 227 15.76 -10.93 7.07
C SER A 227 16.16 -9.56 7.62
N TRP A 228 17.42 -9.18 7.46
CA TRP A 228 17.99 -7.94 8.00
C TRP A 228 19.20 -7.47 7.19
N ILE A 229 19.62 -6.22 7.41
CA ILE A 229 20.88 -5.65 6.91
C ILE A 229 22.00 -6.05 7.88
N ASP A 230 23.10 -6.57 7.37
CA ASP A 230 24.22 -7.09 8.16
C ASP A 230 25.57 -6.51 7.69
N TYR A 231 26.33 -5.92 8.61
CA TYR A 231 27.62 -5.30 8.31
C TYR A 231 28.83 -6.22 8.55
N ARG A 232 28.65 -7.54 8.68
CA ARG A 232 29.74 -8.49 9.04
C ARG A 232 30.93 -8.49 8.09
N ASN A 233 30.75 -8.01 6.86
CA ASN A 233 31.79 -7.94 5.83
C ASN A 233 32.25 -6.51 5.53
N GLY A 234 31.96 -5.54 6.41
CA GLY A 234 32.35 -4.13 6.27
C GLY A 234 31.39 -3.27 5.44
N ASN A 235 30.80 -3.82 4.38
CA ASN A 235 29.67 -3.23 3.65
C ASN A 235 28.35 -3.88 4.09
N PRO A 236 27.20 -3.19 3.94
CA PRO A 236 25.90 -3.80 4.22
C PRO A 236 25.65 -4.96 3.25
N ASP A 237 25.12 -6.05 3.77
CA ASP A 237 24.64 -7.21 3.02
C ASP A 237 23.26 -7.61 3.56
N ILE A 238 22.40 -8.22 2.75
CA ILE A 238 21.15 -8.79 3.27
C ILE A 238 21.39 -10.22 3.73
N TYR A 239 21.03 -10.49 4.99
CA TYR A 239 21.05 -11.83 5.57
C TYR A 239 19.65 -12.27 5.97
N ALA A 240 19.47 -13.58 6.11
CA ALA A 240 18.25 -14.16 6.63
C ALA A 240 18.51 -15.41 7.49
N GLN A 241 17.55 -15.71 8.36
CA GLN A 241 17.50 -16.92 9.18
C GLN A 241 16.09 -17.51 9.15
N ARG A 242 16.02 -18.82 8.97
CA ARG A 242 14.78 -19.59 9.03
C ARG A 242 14.61 -20.22 10.40
N PHE A 243 13.39 -20.32 10.87
CA PHE A 243 13.04 -20.91 12.15
C PHE A 243 11.88 -21.89 11.99
N ASN A 244 11.89 -22.93 12.82
CA ASN A 244 10.71 -23.77 12.99
C ASN A 244 9.65 -23.04 13.84
N SER A 245 8.46 -23.63 13.96
CA SER A 245 7.38 -23.04 14.75
C SER A 245 7.64 -22.95 16.26
N SER A 246 8.70 -23.59 16.76
CA SER A 246 9.15 -23.46 18.15
C SER A 246 10.18 -22.34 18.35
N GLY A 247 10.60 -21.65 17.29
CA GLY A 247 11.66 -20.64 17.34
C GLY A 247 13.07 -21.22 17.30
N THR A 248 13.24 -22.50 16.97
CA THR A 248 14.57 -23.09 16.74
C THR A 248 15.04 -22.78 15.32
N ALA A 249 16.26 -22.28 15.17
CA ALA A 249 16.88 -22.02 13.88
C ALA A 249 16.94 -23.30 13.01
N ILE A 250 16.60 -23.16 11.73
CA ILE A 250 16.75 -24.19 10.69
C ILE A 250 17.94 -23.79 9.81
N GLY A 251 19.08 -24.45 9.99
CA GLY A 251 20.33 -24.07 9.34
C GLY A 251 20.98 -22.83 9.97
N SER A 252 21.99 -22.28 9.31
CA SER A 252 22.70 -21.06 9.73
C SER A 252 22.08 -19.81 9.09
N ASN A 253 22.54 -18.63 9.55
CA ASN A 253 22.30 -17.40 8.82
C ASN A 253 22.88 -17.56 7.39
N PHE A 254 22.22 -16.99 6.39
CA PHE A 254 22.68 -17.04 5.00
C PHE A 254 22.56 -15.69 4.32
N LYS A 255 23.54 -15.36 3.49
CA LYS A 255 23.55 -14.16 2.64
C LYS A 255 22.53 -14.33 1.51
N VAL A 256 21.72 -13.30 1.28
CA VAL A 256 20.64 -13.29 0.28
C VAL A 256 21.09 -12.69 -1.05
N CYS A 257 21.80 -11.55 -0.96
CA CYS A 257 22.36 -10.88 -2.12
C CYS A 257 23.55 -11.70 -2.66
N ASP A 258 23.53 -12.05 -3.94
CA ASP A 258 24.61 -12.80 -4.60
C ASP A 258 25.73 -11.91 -5.18
N ASP A 259 25.62 -10.59 -5.01
CA ASP A 259 26.61 -9.65 -5.53
C ASP A 259 27.93 -9.71 -4.75
N THR A 260 29.02 -9.66 -5.51
CA THR A 260 30.40 -9.70 -4.99
C THR A 260 31.12 -8.35 -5.08
N GLY A 261 30.44 -7.32 -5.59
CA GLY A 261 30.94 -5.96 -5.79
C GLY A 261 30.42 -5.00 -4.73
N ASN A 262 30.19 -3.75 -5.15
CA ASN A 262 29.78 -2.65 -4.27
C ASN A 262 28.26 -2.41 -4.39
N ALA A 263 27.47 -3.47 -4.17
CA ALA A 263 26.01 -3.45 -4.31
C ALA A 263 25.26 -2.68 -3.22
N TRP A 264 25.88 -2.41 -2.06
CA TRP A 264 25.25 -1.68 -0.93
C TRP A 264 23.77 -2.04 -0.70
N PRO A 265 23.41 -3.33 -0.55
CA PRO A 265 22.01 -3.69 -0.46
C PRO A 265 21.38 -3.24 0.86
N MET A 266 20.19 -2.65 0.79
CA MET A 266 19.48 -2.01 1.90
C MET A 266 17.97 -2.33 1.89
N HIS A 267 17.29 -1.96 2.97
CA HIS A 267 15.83 -2.03 3.10
C HIS A 267 15.22 -3.38 2.68
N PRO A 268 15.62 -4.50 3.33
CA PRO A 268 15.07 -5.79 2.99
C PRO A 268 13.60 -5.88 3.40
N SER A 269 12.80 -6.60 2.63
CA SER A 269 11.44 -6.99 3.00
C SER A 269 11.21 -8.44 2.59
N VAL A 270 10.44 -9.20 3.37
CA VAL A 270 10.23 -10.64 3.16
C VAL A 270 8.75 -11.00 3.26
N ALA A 271 8.30 -11.86 2.34
CA ALA A 271 6.95 -12.44 2.36
C ALA A 271 7.01 -13.96 2.15
N MET A 272 6.05 -14.68 2.72
CA MET A 272 6.00 -16.15 2.73
C MET A 272 4.59 -16.66 2.43
N ASP A 273 4.48 -17.71 1.63
CA ASP A 273 3.21 -18.39 1.37
C ASP A 273 2.82 -19.36 2.49
N ASN A 274 1.60 -19.89 2.43
CA ASN A 274 1.09 -20.79 3.46
C ASN A 274 1.85 -22.13 3.55
N VAL A 275 2.68 -22.48 2.56
CA VAL A 275 3.49 -23.72 2.51
C VAL A 275 4.98 -23.48 2.74
N GLY A 276 5.38 -22.24 3.05
CA GLY A 276 6.71 -21.84 3.45
C GLY A 276 7.65 -21.42 2.32
N LYS A 277 7.20 -21.29 1.06
CA LYS A 277 8.03 -20.61 0.04
C LYS A 277 8.04 -19.13 0.35
N PHE A 278 9.18 -18.49 0.18
CA PHE A 278 9.34 -17.08 0.52
C PHE A 278 10.12 -16.32 -0.52
N VAL A 279 9.93 -15.00 -0.53
CA VAL A 279 10.63 -14.06 -1.40
C VAL A 279 11.16 -12.94 -0.54
N ILE A 280 12.44 -12.62 -0.73
CA ILE A 280 13.09 -11.47 -0.09
C ILE A 280 13.35 -10.46 -1.19
N THR A 281 12.97 -9.21 -0.97
CA THR A 281 13.26 -8.07 -1.84
C THR A 281 14.15 -7.07 -1.10
N TRP A 282 14.95 -6.30 -1.82
CA TRP A 282 15.84 -5.27 -1.26
C TRP A 282 16.18 -4.22 -2.31
N GLU A 283 16.67 -3.08 -1.84
CA GLU A 283 17.28 -2.02 -2.67
C GLU A 283 18.75 -2.34 -2.90
N ASP A 284 19.26 -2.16 -4.12
CA ASP A 284 20.60 -2.60 -4.54
C ASP A 284 21.26 -1.61 -5.53
N TYR A 285 22.50 -1.22 -5.24
CA TYR A 285 23.36 -0.32 -6.02
C TYR A 285 24.32 -1.06 -6.96
N ARG A 286 24.14 -2.37 -7.22
CA ARG A 286 25.06 -3.15 -8.08
C ARG A 286 25.18 -2.62 -9.50
N ASN A 287 24.15 -1.94 -9.98
CA ASN A 287 24.11 -1.31 -11.31
C ASN A 287 24.46 0.18 -11.26
N SER A 288 24.92 0.70 -10.12
CA SER A 288 25.25 2.11 -9.95
C SER A 288 26.44 2.51 -10.84
N TYR A 289 26.30 3.62 -11.57
CA TYR A 289 27.37 4.16 -12.42
C TYR A 289 27.64 5.63 -12.10
N TYR A 290 28.77 5.90 -11.45
CA TYR A 290 29.27 7.26 -11.19
C TYR A 290 29.23 8.15 -12.46
N PRO A 291 28.77 9.40 -12.40
CA PRO A 291 28.46 10.21 -11.21
C PRO A 291 27.00 10.13 -10.74
N TYR A 292 26.21 9.19 -11.27
CA TYR A 292 24.80 9.02 -10.96
C TYR A 292 24.64 7.67 -10.28
N ASP A 293 24.87 7.64 -8.97
CA ASP A 293 24.57 6.46 -8.16
C ASP A 293 23.08 6.19 -8.32
N ASN A 294 22.67 5.05 -8.85
CA ASN A 294 21.27 4.66 -8.95
C ASN A 294 21.08 3.32 -8.27
N SER A 295 20.01 3.22 -7.49
CA SER A 295 19.56 1.99 -6.86
C SER A 295 18.45 1.34 -7.69
N ASP A 296 18.40 0.03 -7.63
CA ASP A 296 17.40 -0.83 -8.25
C ASP A 296 16.76 -1.70 -7.18
N ILE A 297 15.53 -2.16 -7.42
CA ILE A 297 14.90 -3.15 -6.55
C ILE A 297 15.24 -4.54 -7.06
N TYR A 298 15.80 -5.38 -6.19
CA TYR A 298 16.12 -6.77 -6.47
C TYR A 298 15.32 -7.70 -5.56
N ALA A 299 15.10 -8.92 -6.05
CA ALA A 299 14.47 -9.96 -5.25
C ALA A 299 15.11 -11.34 -5.49
N GLN A 300 14.94 -12.22 -4.51
CA GLN A 300 15.31 -13.63 -4.56
C GLN A 300 14.18 -14.49 -4.02
N ARG A 301 13.83 -15.53 -4.78
CA ARG A 301 12.81 -16.51 -4.41
C ARG A 301 13.46 -17.72 -3.74
N TYR A 302 12.77 -18.33 -2.79
CA TYR A 302 13.23 -19.51 -2.08
C TYR A 302 12.13 -20.56 -1.98
N SER A 303 12.55 -21.83 -2.01
CA SER A 303 11.68 -22.97 -1.67
C SER A 303 11.38 -22.99 -0.18
N SER A 304 10.39 -23.81 0.22
CA SER A 304 10.10 -24.05 1.64
C SER A 304 11.23 -24.75 2.41
N SER A 305 12.19 -25.35 1.70
CA SER A 305 13.42 -25.88 2.28
C SER A 305 14.56 -24.85 2.36
N GLY A 306 14.34 -23.61 1.91
CA GLY A 306 15.32 -22.52 1.92
C GLY A 306 16.32 -22.57 0.76
N LEU A 307 16.02 -23.30 -0.32
CA LEU A 307 16.86 -23.31 -1.52
C LEU A 307 16.45 -22.17 -2.44
N ALA A 308 17.41 -21.41 -2.93
CA ALA A 308 17.17 -20.37 -3.94
C ALA A 308 16.51 -20.96 -5.21
N LEU A 309 15.45 -20.32 -5.68
CA LEU A 309 14.73 -20.67 -6.91
C LEU A 309 15.11 -19.67 -8.02
N GLY A 310 16.14 -20.02 -8.80
CA GLY A 310 16.74 -19.09 -9.76
C GLY A 310 17.75 -18.14 -9.11
N SER A 311 18.26 -17.18 -9.89
CA SER A 311 19.17 -16.12 -9.42
C SER A 311 18.43 -14.93 -8.84
N ASN A 312 19.17 -14.00 -8.22
CA ASN A 312 18.66 -12.66 -7.94
C ASN A 312 18.13 -12.04 -9.25
N PHE A 313 17.04 -11.30 -9.20
CA PHE A 313 16.45 -10.62 -10.36
C PHE A 313 15.99 -9.20 -10.02
N ARG A 314 16.13 -8.28 -10.96
CA ARG A 314 15.66 -6.89 -10.88
C ARG A 314 14.13 -6.86 -11.03
N VAL A 315 13.45 -6.11 -10.17
CA VAL A 315 11.99 -5.97 -10.12
C VAL A 315 11.52 -4.80 -10.99
N ASN A 316 12.21 -3.67 -10.89
CA ASN A 316 11.94 -2.48 -11.69
C ASN A 316 12.42 -2.67 -13.15
N SER A 317 11.60 -2.23 -14.09
CA SER A 317 11.82 -2.39 -15.53
C SER A 317 12.18 -1.06 -16.21
N ASP A 318 12.61 -0.05 -15.46
CA ASP A 318 12.97 1.23 -16.05
C ASP A 318 14.22 1.11 -16.92
N THR A 319 14.19 1.90 -18.00
CA THR A 319 15.27 2.04 -18.97
C THR A 319 16.20 3.22 -18.63
N GLY A 320 15.87 3.98 -17.59
CA GLY A 320 16.57 5.18 -17.16
C GLY A 320 17.62 4.93 -16.07
N LYS A 321 18.17 6.01 -15.54
CA LYS A 321 19.06 6.01 -14.36
C LYS A 321 18.36 6.66 -13.19
N ALA A 322 17.27 6.05 -12.75
CA ALA A 322 16.46 6.55 -11.66
C ALA A 322 16.75 5.78 -10.39
N PHE A 323 16.61 6.45 -9.24
CA PHE A 323 16.65 5.78 -7.96
C PHE A 323 15.36 5.02 -7.68
N GLN A 324 15.51 3.88 -7.02
CA GLN A 324 14.41 3.02 -6.58
C GLN A 324 14.63 2.67 -5.12
N TYR A 325 13.70 3.03 -4.23
CA TYR A 325 13.89 2.94 -2.79
C TYR A 325 12.76 2.16 -2.08
N TYR A 326 13.07 1.73 -0.85
CA TYR A 326 12.11 1.21 0.13
C TYR A 326 11.11 0.17 -0.42
N PRO A 327 11.58 -0.99 -0.90
CA PRO A 327 10.69 -2.00 -1.43
C PRO A 327 9.90 -2.70 -0.32
N ALA A 328 8.59 -2.82 -0.50
CA ALA A 328 7.70 -3.61 0.33
C ALA A 328 7.16 -4.80 -0.46
N ILE A 329 7.20 -6.01 0.13
CA ILE A 329 6.64 -7.22 -0.47
C ILE A 329 5.58 -7.83 0.43
N ALA A 330 4.52 -8.33 -0.19
CA ALA A 330 3.57 -9.22 0.47
C ALA A 330 3.07 -10.30 -0.49
N MET A 331 2.58 -11.39 0.09
CA MET A 331 2.24 -12.63 -0.62
C MET A 331 0.91 -13.19 -0.14
N ASP A 332 0.08 -13.64 -1.07
CA ASP A 332 -1.15 -14.35 -0.73
C ASP A 332 -0.85 -15.80 -0.29
N LYS A 333 -1.88 -16.48 0.24
CA LYS A 333 -1.71 -17.85 0.75
C LYS A 333 -1.35 -18.86 -0.35
N ALA A 334 -1.66 -18.56 -1.61
CA ALA A 334 -1.36 -19.38 -2.78
C ALA A 334 0.04 -19.11 -3.37
N GLY A 335 0.73 -18.09 -2.88
CA GLY A 335 2.09 -17.72 -3.26
C GLY A 335 2.19 -16.68 -4.37
N ARG A 336 1.08 -16.06 -4.81
CA ARG A 336 1.19 -14.85 -5.66
C ARG A 336 1.68 -13.71 -4.79
N PHE A 337 2.56 -12.88 -5.32
CA PHE A 337 3.17 -11.80 -4.55
C PHE A 337 3.19 -10.50 -5.34
N VAL A 338 3.26 -9.41 -4.60
CA VAL A 338 3.33 -8.05 -5.11
C VAL A 338 4.49 -7.36 -4.40
N ILE A 339 5.30 -6.64 -5.19
CA ILE A 339 6.39 -5.80 -4.68
C ILE A 339 6.04 -4.37 -5.05
N ALA A 340 5.98 -3.48 -4.06
CA ALA A 340 5.81 -2.04 -4.23
C ALA A 340 7.10 -1.31 -3.85
N TRP A 341 7.39 -0.16 -4.46
CA TRP A 341 8.60 0.63 -4.19
C TRP A 341 8.41 2.10 -4.55
N GLU A 342 9.32 2.94 -4.07
CA GLU A 342 9.43 4.34 -4.47
C GLU A 342 10.27 4.49 -5.73
N ASP A 343 9.76 5.23 -6.69
CA ASP A 343 10.37 5.39 -8.00
C ASP A 343 10.64 6.86 -8.33
N TRP A 344 11.91 7.16 -8.63
CA TRP A 344 12.38 8.51 -8.91
C TRP A 344 12.56 8.78 -10.41
N ARG A 345 11.99 7.97 -11.31
CA ARG A 345 12.13 8.14 -12.78
C ARG A 345 11.69 9.50 -13.29
N TYR A 346 10.72 10.12 -12.63
CA TYR A 346 10.17 11.42 -13.04
C TYR A 346 10.79 12.60 -12.27
N ALA A 347 11.91 12.37 -11.57
CA ALA A 347 12.65 13.41 -10.86
C ALA A 347 13.51 14.33 -11.78
N ALA A 348 13.50 14.13 -13.10
CA ALA A 348 14.31 14.90 -14.06
C ALA A 348 13.73 16.29 -14.45
N GLY A 349 12.62 16.71 -13.85
CA GLY A 349 12.07 18.08 -13.96
C GLY A 349 12.37 18.95 -12.74
N PRO A 350 12.02 20.25 -12.73
CA PRO A 350 12.30 21.18 -11.62
C PRO A 350 11.66 20.79 -10.27
N ASN A 351 10.81 19.75 -10.23
CA ASN A 351 9.94 19.40 -9.11
C ASN A 351 10.23 18.03 -8.46
N TYR A 352 11.30 17.31 -8.82
CA TYR A 352 11.77 16.07 -8.14
C TYR A 352 10.66 15.09 -7.70
N TYR A 353 9.80 14.64 -8.62
CA TYR A 353 8.68 13.74 -8.27
C TYR A 353 9.14 12.33 -7.87
N ARG A 354 8.51 11.78 -6.83
CA ARG A 354 8.66 10.41 -6.34
C ARG A 354 7.31 9.72 -6.40
N TRP A 355 7.25 8.57 -7.05
CA TRP A 355 6.01 7.86 -7.31
C TRP A 355 6.06 6.45 -6.78
N THR A 356 4.96 5.97 -6.20
CA THR A 356 4.86 4.57 -5.79
C THR A 356 4.55 3.70 -7.00
N TYR A 357 5.41 2.72 -7.26
CA TYR A 357 5.20 1.67 -8.26
C TYR A 357 4.97 0.32 -7.60
N ALA A 358 4.40 -0.61 -8.36
CA ALA A 358 4.34 -2.00 -7.99
C ALA A 358 4.43 -2.96 -9.18
N GLN A 359 4.75 -4.22 -8.87
CA GLN A 359 4.83 -5.33 -9.80
C GLN A 359 4.21 -6.57 -9.17
N LYS A 360 3.30 -7.22 -9.91
CA LYS A 360 2.63 -8.46 -9.50
C LYS A 360 3.27 -9.69 -10.13
N TYR A 361 3.34 -10.76 -9.35
CA TYR A 361 3.90 -12.03 -9.74
C TYR A 361 2.95 -13.17 -9.39
N ASN A 362 2.91 -14.18 -10.25
CA ASN A 362 2.24 -15.44 -9.96
C ASN A 362 3.09 -16.29 -8.99
N SER A 363 2.53 -17.39 -8.49
CA SER A 363 3.20 -18.27 -7.52
C SER A 363 4.46 -18.97 -8.05
N SER A 364 4.65 -18.98 -9.37
CA SER A 364 5.85 -19.48 -10.02
C SER A 364 6.89 -18.38 -10.28
N GLY A 365 6.64 -17.14 -9.84
CA GLY A 365 7.50 -15.97 -10.04
C GLY A 365 7.45 -15.40 -11.45
N GLY A 366 6.47 -15.79 -12.27
CA GLY A 366 6.22 -15.14 -13.55
C GLY A 366 5.43 -13.85 -13.35
N LEU A 367 5.73 -12.84 -14.17
CA LEU A 367 5.01 -11.56 -14.17
C LEU A 367 3.52 -11.80 -14.49
N ILE A 368 2.63 -11.17 -13.73
CA ILE A 368 1.19 -11.12 -14.05
C ILE A 368 0.91 -9.98 -15.03
N ASP A 369 1.73 -8.93 -15.01
CA ASP A 369 1.69 -7.79 -15.94
C ASP A 369 3.02 -7.01 -15.92
N THR A 370 3.10 -5.82 -16.52
CA THR A 370 4.21 -4.87 -16.40
C THR A 370 4.20 -4.12 -15.07
N ASN A 371 5.30 -3.41 -14.77
CA ASN A 371 5.33 -2.45 -13.67
C ASN A 371 4.25 -1.38 -13.88
N TYR A 372 3.58 -0.97 -12.81
CA TYR A 372 2.56 0.07 -12.84
C TYR A 372 2.74 1.04 -11.67
N TRP A 373 2.41 2.32 -11.86
CA TRP A 373 2.31 3.25 -10.74
C TRP A 373 0.99 3.03 -10.00
N VAL A 374 0.97 3.29 -8.69
CA VAL A 374 -0.16 2.97 -7.81
C VAL A 374 -1.13 4.15 -7.68
N HIS A 375 -0.60 5.35 -7.48
CA HIS A 375 -1.37 6.57 -7.22
C HIS A 375 -1.95 7.21 -8.49
N ASN A 376 -2.88 8.14 -8.32
CA ASN A 376 -3.44 8.93 -9.42
C ASN A 376 -2.43 10.01 -9.90
N PRO A 377 -2.10 10.10 -11.22
CA PRO A 377 -1.08 11.02 -11.74
C PRO A 377 -1.51 12.49 -11.78
N LEU A 378 -2.77 12.83 -11.49
CA LEU A 378 -3.28 14.21 -11.56
C LEU A 378 -2.67 15.15 -10.51
N TYR A 379 -1.95 14.62 -9.52
CA TYR A 379 -1.33 15.41 -8.47
C TYR A 379 0.19 15.37 -8.60
N ALA A 380 0.78 16.55 -8.80
CA ALA A 380 2.21 16.82 -8.64
C ALA A 380 2.63 16.59 -7.17
N SER A 381 2.64 15.33 -6.73
CA SER A 381 2.83 14.86 -5.37
C SER A 381 4.06 13.98 -5.26
N LEU A 382 4.62 13.93 -4.05
CA LEU A 382 5.59 12.93 -3.64
C LEU A 382 4.82 11.79 -2.97
N ASN A 383 5.18 10.56 -3.32
CA ASN A 383 4.56 9.33 -2.83
C ASN A 383 5.67 8.40 -2.34
N GLU A 384 5.65 8.09 -1.05
CA GLU A 384 6.76 7.49 -0.31
C GLU A 384 6.29 6.39 0.64
N ASP A 385 7.24 5.60 1.14
CA ASP A 385 7.08 4.59 2.18
C ASP A 385 5.92 3.60 1.90
N PRO A 386 5.91 2.91 0.75
CA PRO A 386 4.78 2.06 0.42
C PRO A 386 4.73 0.81 1.30
N ALA A 387 3.52 0.40 1.70
CA ALA A 387 3.26 -0.92 2.27
C ALA A 387 2.15 -1.62 1.49
N VAL A 388 2.10 -2.95 1.59
CA VAL A 388 1.22 -3.76 0.75
C VAL A 388 0.70 -5.00 1.48
N ALA A 389 -0.59 -5.31 1.30
CA ALA A 389 -1.22 -6.51 1.84
C ALA A 389 -2.22 -7.10 0.84
N PRO A 390 -1.99 -8.32 0.33
CA PRO A 390 -2.92 -9.02 -0.54
C PRO A 390 -3.74 -10.09 0.19
N ASN A 391 -4.87 -10.45 -0.40
CA ASN A 391 -5.53 -11.72 -0.21
C ASN A 391 -5.74 -12.42 -1.57
N ASP A 392 -6.55 -13.47 -1.61
CA ASP A 392 -6.78 -14.24 -2.84
C ASP A 392 -7.53 -13.45 -3.94
N SER A 393 -8.17 -12.34 -3.62
CA SER A 393 -9.00 -11.53 -4.52
C SER A 393 -8.44 -10.14 -4.80
N THR A 394 -7.95 -9.45 -3.78
CA THR A 394 -7.55 -8.05 -3.82
C THR A 394 -6.17 -7.82 -3.21
N ILE A 395 -5.63 -6.65 -3.49
CA ILE A 395 -4.36 -6.11 -3.01
C ILE A 395 -4.67 -4.72 -2.46
N CYS A 396 -4.32 -4.46 -1.20
CA CYS A 396 -4.29 -3.11 -0.64
C CYS A 396 -2.87 -2.58 -0.68
N LEU A 397 -2.69 -1.41 -1.29
CA LEU A 397 -1.45 -0.65 -1.33
C LEU A 397 -1.67 0.62 -0.51
N VAL A 398 -0.71 0.98 0.34
CA VAL A 398 -0.75 2.19 1.16
C VAL A 398 0.56 2.95 1.00
N TRP A 399 0.53 4.28 1.09
CA TRP A 399 1.72 5.13 0.97
C TRP A 399 1.50 6.47 1.67
N LYS A 400 2.61 7.16 1.92
CA LYS A 400 2.64 8.54 2.37
C LYS A 400 2.60 9.49 1.16
N ASP A 401 1.74 10.50 1.18
CA ASP A 401 1.39 11.32 0.02
C ASP A 401 1.41 12.83 0.34
N SER A 402 2.00 13.63 -0.54
CA SER A 402 2.12 15.08 -0.38
C SER A 402 1.07 15.91 -1.15
N ARG A 403 0.01 15.30 -1.70
CA ARG A 403 -0.95 15.96 -2.62
C ARG A 403 -1.76 17.09 -2.00
N GLY A 404 -1.87 17.15 -0.66
CA GLY A 404 -2.42 18.31 0.05
C GLY A 404 -1.58 19.58 -0.11
N GLY A 405 -0.34 19.45 -0.59
CA GLY A 405 0.68 20.50 -0.70
C GLY A 405 1.51 20.64 0.58
N TYR A 406 2.71 21.24 0.47
CA TYR A 406 3.65 21.35 1.60
C TYR A 406 3.09 22.06 2.85
N ALA A 407 2.05 22.88 2.71
CA ALA A 407 1.39 23.55 3.84
C ALA A 407 0.40 22.65 4.61
N LYS A 408 0.04 21.50 4.04
CA LYS A 408 -0.92 20.52 4.56
C LYS A 408 -0.24 19.31 5.23
N GLY A 409 1.09 19.22 5.17
CA GLY A 409 1.82 18.04 5.64
C GLY A 409 1.63 16.82 4.72
N TRP A 410 2.27 15.73 5.07
CA TRP A 410 2.12 14.41 4.47
C TRP A 410 0.89 13.70 5.05
N ASP A 411 0.13 13.06 4.18
CA ASP A 411 -1.06 12.28 4.51
C ASP A 411 -0.86 10.80 4.17
N ILE A 412 -1.67 9.89 4.71
CA ILE A 412 -1.66 8.48 4.31
C ILE A 412 -2.77 8.22 3.29
N TYR A 413 -2.41 7.65 2.15
CA TYR A 413 -3.36 7.21 1.12
C TYR A 413 -3.30 5.71 0.94
N ALA A 414 -4.41 5.15 0.48
CA ALA A 414 -4.54 3.74 0.19
C ALA A 414 -5.28 3.50 -1.12
N LYS A 415 -5.00 2.38 -1.77
CA LYS A 415 -5.71 1.89 -2.95
C LYS A 415 -5.96 0.40 -2.85
N ILE A 416 -7.13 -0.04 -3.27
CA ILE A 416 -7.48 -1.47 -3.30
C ILE A 416 -7.73 -1.86 -4.75
N VAL A 417 -6.95 -2.82 -5.23
CA VAL A 417 -7.00 -3.30 -6.62
C VAL A 417 -7.17 -4.81 -6.63
N ASP A 418 -7.69 -5.37 -7.72
CA ASP A 418 -7.65 -6.81 -7.93
C ASP A 418 -6.34 -7.28 -8.58
N TRP A 419 -6.14 -8.59 -8.61
CA TRP A 419 -4.94 -9.19 -9.21
C TRP A 419 -4.86 -9.03 -10.73
N THR A 420 -5.94 -8.65 -11.41
CA THR A 420 -5.98 -8.38 -12.86
C THR A 420 -5.77 -6.90 -13.21
N TRP A 421 -5.75 -6.00 -12.22
CA TRP A 421 -5.56 -4.57 -12.44
C TRP A 421 -4.20 -4.24 -13.08
N ALA A 422 -4.19 -3.64 -14.26
CA ALA A 422 -2.99 -3.49 -15.08
C ALA A 422 -2.28 -2.12 -14.94
N GLY A 423 -2.59 -1.33 -13.90
CA GLY A 423 -2.44 0.12 -14.03
C GLY A 423 -3.56 0.72 -14.88
N CYS A 424 -3.63 2.04 -14.97
CA CYS A 424 -4.79 2.76 -15.54
C CYS A 424 -5.13 2.42 -17.00
N ASN A 425 -6.05 1.47 -17.17
CA ASN A 425 -6.81 1.24 -18.39
C ASN A 425 -8.21 1.88 -18.30
N PHE A 426 -8.31 3.10 -17.77
CA PHE A 426 -9.60 3.80 -17.75
C PHE A 426 -9.81 4.50 -19.08
N VAL A 427 -11.01 4.36 -19.65
CA VAL A 427 -11.43 5.12 -20.82
C VAL A 427 -11.89 6.50 -20.33
N PRO A 428 -11.27 7.61 -20.73
CA PRO A 428 -11.80 8.93 -20.41
C PRO A 428 -13.23 9.04 -20.95
N GLY A 429 -14.16 9.45 -20.09
CA GLY A 429 -15.59 9.49 -20.33
C GLY A 429 -16.40 8.30 -19.83
N ASP A 430 -15.76 7.18 -19.45
CA ASP A 430 -16.42 6.00 -18.89
C ASP A 430 -16.47 6.11 -17.35
N VAL A 431 -17.28 7.04 -16.86
CA VAL A 431 -17.31 7.45 -15.45
C VAL A 431 -17.77 6.34 -14.53
N ASN A 432 -18.73 5.53 -14.94
CA ASN A 432 -19.17 4.37 -14.18
C ASN A 432 -18.32 3.10 -14.41
N GLY A 433 -17.35 3.14 -15.33
CA GLY A 433 -16.37 2.07 -15.54
C GLY A 433 -16.93 0.81 -16.19
N VAL A 434 -17.99 0.91 -16.99
CA VAL A 434 -18.61 -0.24 -17.67
C VAL A 434 -17.88 -0.67 -18.94
N GLY A 435 -16.74 -0.05 -19.24
CA GLY A 435 -15.91 -0.35 -20.40
C GLY A 435 -16.28 0.45 -21.65
N GLY A 436 -17.01 1.56 -21.50
CA GLY A 436 -17.32 2.46 -22.62
C GLY A 436 -18.26 3.62 -22.27
N ILE A 437 -18.28 4.65 -23.11
CA ILE A 437 -19.03 5.89 -22.87
C ILE A 437 -20.53 5.72 -23.19
N THR A 438 -21.36 5.80 -22.15
CA THR A 438 -22.82 5.70 -22.19
C THR A 438 -23.52 7.00 -21.78
N LEU A 439 -24.84 7.09 -22.01
CA LEU A 439 -25.64 8.21 -21.49
C LEU A 439 -25.63 8.24 -19.95
N THR A 440 -25.47 7.08 -19.32
CA THR A 440 -25.38 6.94 -17.87
C THR A 440 -24.15 7.69 -17.35
N ASP A 441 -23.01 7.64 -18.05
CA ASP A 441 -21.78 8.37 -17.67
C ASP A 441 -21.96 9.89 -17.69
N ILE A 442 -22.63 10.39 -18.74
CA ILE A 442 -22.99 11.81 -18.86
C ILE A 442 -23.89 12.23 -17.70
N ILE A 443 -24.91 11.42 -17.39
CA ILE A 443 -25.83 11.71 -16.28
C ILE A 443 -25.07 11.70 -14.95
N HIS A 444 -24.14 10.76 -14.74
CA HIS A 444 -23.30 10.72 -13.54
C HIS A 444 -22.49 12.01 -13.38
N LEU A 445 -21.85 12.51 -14.44
CA LEU A 445 -21.07 13.74 -14.36
C LEU A 445 -21.91 15.00 -14.19
N ILE A 446 -23.06 15.08 -14.86
CA ILE A 446 -24.02 16.17 -14.66
C ILE A 446 -24.40 16.25 -13.18
N ASN A 447 -24.83 15.13 -12.62
CA ASN A 447 -25.28 15.13 -11.25
C ASN A 447 -24.13 15.43 -10.27
N PHE A 448 -22.94 14.87 -10.49
CA PHE A 448 -21.75 15.23 -9.72
C PHE A 448 -21.45 16.74 -9.79
N TYR A 449 -21.38 17.32 -10.99
CA TYR A 449 -20.99 18.73 -11.17
C TYR A 449 -21.97 19.70 -10.49
N PHE A 450 -23.27 19.39 -10.51
CA PHE A 450 -24.31 20.24 -9.94
C PHE A 450 -24.61 19.97 -8.45
N ASP A 451 -24.03 18.93 -7.84
CA ASP A 451 -24.36 18.50 -6.46
C ASP A 451 -23.13 18.14 -5.59
N LYS A 452 -21.92 18.56 -5.98
CA LYS A 452 -20.64 18.26 -5.28
C LYS A 452 -20.44 18.93 -3.90
N ASP A 453 -21.41 19.70 -3.40
CA ASP A 453 -21.18 20.67 -2.32
C ASP A 453 -21.30 20.10 -0.89
N LYS A 454 -21.36 18.77 -0.66
CA LYS A 454 -21.55 18.20 0.70
C LYS A 454 -20.82 16.87 1.02
N PRO A 455 -19.50 16.88 1.25
CA PRO A 455 -18.84 15.87 2.10
C PRO A 455 -18.99 16.23 3.60
N PRO A 456 -19.20 15.27 4.54
CA PRO A 456 -19.35 13.83 4.39
C PRO A 456 -20.82 13.36 4.24
N CYS A 457 -21.00 12.15 3.70
CA CYS A 457 -22.29 11.50 3.48
C CYS A 457 -23.07 11.27 4.79
N LEU A 458 -23.90 12.22 5.21
CA LEU A 458 -24.78 12.08 6.37
C LEU A 458 -26.25 12.36 5.98
N GLY A 459 -26.99 11.31 5.61
CA GLY A 459 -28.45 11.26 5.77
C GLY A 459 -29.34 11.11 4.53
N SER A 460 -30.26 10.12 4.61
CA SER A 460 -31.58 9.87 3.97
C SER A 460 -31.91 10.22 2.51
N ASP A 461 -31.07 10.93 1.78
CA ASP A 461 -31.29 11.24 0.36
C ASP A 461 -30.49 10.26 -0.52
N LEU A 462 -31.18 9.29 -1.12
CA LEU A 462 -30.59 8.22 -1.93
C LEU A 462 -29.94 8.72 -3.24
N GLY A 463 -30.09 10.01 -3.58
CA GLY A 463 -29.46 10.63 -4.75
C GLY A 463 -28.05 11.17 -4.51
N ASN A 464 -27.56 11.23 -3.27
CA ASN A 464 -26.38 12.04 -2.91
C ASN A 464 -25.13 11.20 -2.58
N CYS A 465 -25.07 9.94 -3.03
CA CYS A 465 -23.91 9.07 -2.88
C CYS A 465 -23.15 8.97 -4.21
N TRP A 466 -22.44 10.03 -4.58
CA TRP A 466 -21.59 10.00 -5.77
C TRP A 466 -20.31 9.22 -5.47
N GLU A 467 -19.87 8.38 -6.41
CA GLU A 467 -18.52 7.80 -6.33
C GLU A 467 -17.49 8.94 -6.20
N PRO A 468 -16.51 8.82 -5.30
CA PRO A 468 -15.69 9.98 -4.91
C PRO A 468 -14.79 10.57 -6.02
N PHE A 469 -14.71 10.00 -7.23
CA PHE A 469 -13.65 10.34 -8.19
C PHE A 469 -14.03 10.37 -9.69
N PRO A 470 -14.97 11.23 -10.13
CA PRO A 470 -15.13 11.55 -11.55
C PRO A 470 -13.94 12.35 -12.11
N LEU A 471 -12.99 12.81 -11.29
CA LEU A 471 -11.88 13.63 -11.74
C LEU A 471 -11.01 12.93 -12.79
N CYS A 472 -10.91 11.59 -12.78
CA CYS A 472 -10.06 10.87 -13.73
C CYS A 472 -10.79 10.35 -14.97
N ARG A 473 -12.05 9.94 -14.79
CA ARG A 473 -12.90 9.46 -15.89
C ARG A 473 -13.74 10.58 -16.50
N GLY A 474 -13.83 11.73 -15.85
CA GLY A 474 -14.70 12.84 -16.21
C GLY A 474 -13.99 14.17 -16.34
N ASP A 475 -12.66 14.21 -16.22
CA ASP A 475 -11.80 15.26 -16.78
C ASP A 475 -11.30 14.76 -18.13
N ILE A 476 -11.99 15.15 -19.18
CA ILE A 476 -11.80 14.64 -20.54
C ILE A 476 -10.83 15.52 -21.30
N ASP A 477 -10.80 16.81 -20.99
CA ASP A 477 -9.85 17.75 -21.56
C ASP A 477 -8.51 17.84 -20.78
N GLY A 478 -8.39 17.11 -19.66
CA GLY A 478 -7.14 16.81 -18.97
C GLY A 478 -6.57 18.01 -18.22
N ILE A 479 -7.41 18.94 -17.78
CA ILE A 479 -6.99 20.21 -17.16
C ILE A 479 -6.90 20.16 -15.63
N GLY A 480 -7.10 18.99 -15.03
CA GLY A 480 -7.01 18.76 -13.58
C GLY A 480 -8.34 18.94 -12.84
N GLY A 481 -9.48 18.72 -13.50
CA GLY A 481 -10.80 18.77 -12.86
C GLY A 481 -11.99 18.45 -13.76
N THR A 482 -13.05 17.90 -13.18
CA THR A 482 -14.34 17.72 -13.87
C THR A 482 -15.10 19.04 -13.97
N THR A 483 -15.21 19.57 -15.19
CA THR A 483 -15.89 20.83 -15.50
C THR A 483 -17.16 20.61 -16.33
N LEU A 484 -17.94 21.69 -16.51
CA LEU A 484 -19.05 21.68 -17.46
C LEU A 484 -18.58 21.43 -18.90
N THR A 485 -17.33 21.80 -19.22
CA THR A 485 -16.72 21.56 -20.53
C THR A 485 -16.60 20.07 -20.81
N ASP A 486 -16.18 19.28 -19.84
CA ASP A 486 -16.08 17.81 -19.95
C ASP A 486 -17.42 17.14 -20.21
N ILE A 487 -18.46 17.61 -19.49
CA ILE A 487 -19.84 17.16 -19.71
C ILE A 487 -20.28 17.49 -21.14
N ILE A 488 -20.01 18.70 -21.61
CA ILE A 488 -20.35 19.13 -22.98
C ILE A 488 -19.61 18.26 -24.01
N TYR A 489 -18.33 17.95 -23.77
CA TYR A 489 -17.56 17.06 -24.64
C TYR A 489 -18.19 15.67 -24.73
N LEU A 490 -18.62 15.07 -23.62
CA LEU A 490 -19.29 13.77 -23.67
C LEU A 490 -20.65 13.80 -24.34
N VAL A 491 -21.44 14.84 -24.09
CA VAL A 491 -22.74 15.02 -24.73
C VAL A 491 -22.55 15.04 -26.24
N ASN A 492 -21.62 15.86 -26.74
CA ASN A 492 -21.31 15.92 -28.16
C ASN A 492 -20.86 14.55 -28.69
N TYR A 493 -19.89 13.91 -28.01
CA TYR A 493 -19.42 12.58 -28.40
C TYR A 493 -20.55 11.54 -28.47
N TYR A 494 -21.37 11.41 -27.42
CA TYR A 494 -22.39 10.37 -27.35
C TYR A 494 -23.48 10.52 -28.41
N PHE A 495 -23.85 11.76 -28.75
CA PHE A 495 -24.85 12.04 -29.76
C PHE A 495 -24.30 12.02 -31.19
N ASP A 496 -22.98 12.21 -31.40
CA ASP A 496 -22.35 12.17 -32.74
C ASP A 496 -21.60 10.87 -33.10
N LYS A 497 -21.34 9.94 -32.15
CA LYS A 497 -20.62 8.66 -32.38
C LYS A 497 -21.22 7.71 -33.43
N SER A 498 -22.35 8.05 -34.05
CA SER A 498 -23.02 7.26 -35.08
C SER A 498 -22.50 7.51 -36.51
N ARG A 499 -21.48 8.36 -36.69
CA ARG A 499 -20.88 8.68 -38.00
C ARG A 499 -19.58 7.90 -38.26
N PRO A 500 -19.38 7.30 -39.45
CA PRO A 500 -18.14 6.60 -39.78
C PRO A 500 -16.93 7.56 -39.81
N ALA A 501 -15.82 7.15 -39.19
CA ALA A 501 -14.56 7.92 -39.11
C ALA A 501 -14.04 8.41 -40.47
N THR A 502 -14.37 7.72 -41.57
CA THR A 502 -13.95 8.08 -42.93
C THR A 502 -14.67 9.31 -43.52
N SER A 503 -15.60 9.93 -42.79
CA SER A 503 -16.33 11.14 -43.22
C SER A 503 -15.85 12.45 -42.57
N CYS A 504 -14.71 12.40 -41.88
CA CYS A 504 -14.03 13.52 -41.20
C CYS A 504 -13.38 14.54 -42.16
N ASN A 505 -14.14 15.11 -43.10
CA ASN A 505 -13.70 16.26 -43.90
C ASN A 505 -14.69 17.42 -43.74
N GLY A 506 -14.47 18.26 -42.71
CA GLY A 506 -15.26 19.47 -42.47
C GLY A 506 -14.69 20.32 -41.33
N ALA A 507 -14.92 21.64 -41.39
CA ALA A 507 -14.38 22.66 -40.48
C ALA A 507 -15.07 22.73 -39.10
N ASP A 508 -15.65 21.62 -38.64
CA ASP A 508 -16.37 21.53 -37.37
C ASP A 508 -15.54 20.68 -36.39
N PRO A 509 -14.83 21.31 -35.43
CA PRO A 509 -13.85 20.65 -34.58
C PRO A 509 -14.43 19.63 -33.59
N GLY A 510 -15.76 19.49 -33.47
CA GLY A 510 -16.40 18.51 -32.58
C GLY A 510 -16.52 17.09 -33.13
N ASN A 511 -16.21 16.85 -34.41
CA ASN A 511 -16.72 15.68 -35.13
C ASN A 511 -15.75 14.48 -35.30
N CYS A 512 -14.56 14.51 -34.70
CA CYS A 512 -13.58 13.45 -34.92
C CYS A 512 -12.94 13.01 -33.60
N TRP A 513 -13.69 12.23 -32.83
CA TRP A 513 -13.22 11.65 -31.57
C TRP A 513 -13.24 10.13 -31.67
N THR A 514 -12.06 9.52 -31.66
CA THR A 514 -11.92 8.08 -31.36
C THR A 514 -11.25 8.02 -29.99
N PRO A 515 -11.93 7.57 -28.92
CA PRO A 515 -11.28 7.40 -27.63
C PRO A 515 -10.12 6.41 -27.81
N VAL A 516 -8.90 6.91 -27.72
CA VAL A 516 -7.71 6.06 -27.65
C VAL A 516 -7.48 5.83 -26.17
N ALA A 517 -7.32 4.57 -25.75
CA ALA A 517 -6.82 4.30 -24.42
C ALA A 517 -5.47 5.00 -24.31
N SER A 518 -5.37 5.99 -23.42
CA SER A 518 -4.09 6.60 -23.13
C SER A 518 -3.33 5.64 -22.22
N ASP A 519 -2.07 5.34 -22.55
CA ASP A 519 -1.18 4.52 -21.73
C ASP A 519 -0.85 5.15 -20.35
N GLY A 520 -1.52 6.26 -20.00
CA GLY A 520 -1.52 6.87 -18.68
C GLY A 520 -2.94 7.24 -18.27
N CYS A 521 -3.23 7.23 -16.97
CA CYS A 521 -4.50 7.72 -16.44
C CYS A 521 -4.69 9.18 -16.86
N CYS A 522 -5.87 9.53 -17.34
CA CYS A 522 -6.38 10.91 -17.27
C CYS A 522 -5.55 11.88 -18.14
N LEU A 523 -4.97 11.33 -19.22
CA LEU A 523 -4.46 12.15 -20.31
C LEU A 523 -5.65 12.64 -21.14
N PRO A 524 -5.61 13.89 -21.62
CA PRO A 524 -6.60 14.38 -22.56
C PRO A 524 -6.68 13.42 -23.74
N VAL A 525 -7.90 13.07 -24.12
CA VAL A 525 -8.10 12.32 -25.36
C VAL A 525 -7.64 13.26 -26.51
N PRO A 526 -6.90 12.80 -27.53
CA PRO A 526 -6.45 13.65 -28.64
C PRO A 526 -7.57 14.15 -29.57
#